data_AF-A0A850A9S3-F1
#
_entry.id   AF-A0A850A9S3-F1
#
_cell.length_a   1.000
_cell.length_b   1.000
_cell.length_c   1.000
_cell.angle_alpha   90.00
_cell.angle_beta   90.00
_cell.angle_gamma   90.00
#
_symmetry.space_group_name_H-M   'P 1'
#
loop_
_entity.id
_entity.type
_entity.pdbx_description
1 polymer ?
#
loop_
_entity_poly.entity_id
_entity_poly.type
_entity_poly.pdbx_seq_one_letter_code
_entity_poly.pdbx_strand_id
1 'polypeptide(L)' 'MKTHLSPGLFAFPTQSNFSGVQHPLTWVNLARELGYYVLLDAAAFVPSNRLDLGQVQPDFAPISLAMATASSPSA' A
#
# COMPACT_ATOMS: atom_id res chain seq x y z
N MET A 1 26.31 -12.81 -16.23
CA MET A 1 25.98 -12.88 -14.78
C MET A 1 25.10 -11.69 -14.44
N LYS A 2 23.86 -11.91 -14.00
CA LYS A 2 23.06 -10.85 -13.35
C LYS A 2 23.57 -10.77 -11.92
N THR A 3 24.23 -9.68 -11.56
CA THR A 3 24.54 -9.38 -10.16
C THR A 3 23.22 -9.30 -9.40
N HIS A 4 23.02 -10.17 -8.42
CA HIS A 4 21.87 -10.08 -7.51
C HIS A 4 22.06 -8.87 -6.62
N LEU A 5 21.71 -7.68 -7.12
CA LEU A 5 21.39 -6.55 -6.26
C LEU A 5 20.19 -7.00 -5.42
N SER A 6 20.30 -6.95 -4.09
CA SER A 6 19.16 -7.18 -3.23
C SER A 6 18.05 -6.20 -3.62
N PRO A 7 16.86 -6.69 -4.02
CA PRO A 7 15.79 -5.82 -4.49
C PRO A 7 15.32 -4.91 -3.34
N GLY A 8 15.15 -3.62 -3.64
CA GLY A 8 14.66 -2.63 -2.67
C GLY A 8 13.18 -2.84 -2.33
N LEU A 9 12.72 -2.18 -1.26
CA LEU A 9 11.31 -2.16 -0.88
C LEU A 9 10.66 -0.84 -1.31
N PHE A 10 9.62 -0.93 -2.14
CA PHE A 10 8.72 0.19 -2.42
C PHE A 10 7.48 0.06 -1.54
N ALA A 11 7.30 0.99 -0.61
CA ALA A 11 6.19 1.00 0.34
C ALA A 11 5.32 2.24 0.12
N PHE A 12 4.00 2.06 0.02
CA PHE A 12 3.06 3.17 -0.11
C PHE A 12 1.69 2.85 0.49
N PRO A 13 0.97 3.86 1.01
CA PRO A 13 -0.39 3.65 1.50
C PRO A 13 -1.38 3.62 0.33
N THR A 14 -2.29 2.66 0.34
CA THR A 14 -3.45 2.63 -0.56
C THR A 14 -4.31 3.87 -0.37
N GLN A 15 -4.50 4.29 0.89
CA GLN A 15 -5.15 5.54 1.27
C GLN A 15 -4.35 6.23 2.37
N SER A 16 -4.07 7.51 2.21
CA SER A 16 -3.45 8.33 3.24
C SER A 16 -4.38 8.51 4.44
N ASN A 17 -3.90 8.20 5.64
CA ASN A 17 -4.63 8.50 6.88
C ASN A 17 -4.78 10.00 7.15
N PHE A 18 -3.90 10.84 6.59
CA PHE A 18 -3.91 12.28 6.83
C PHE A 18 -4.82 13.03 5.85
N SER A 19 -4.66 12.77 4.55
CA SER A 19 -5.35 13.52 3.50
C SER A 19 -6.54 12.78 2.89
N GLY A 20 -6.69 11.48 3.17
CA GLY A 20 -7.68 10.62 2.52
C GLY A 20 -7.37 10.30 1.05
N VAL A 21 -6.29 10.85 0.47
CA VAL A 21 -5.89 10.58 -0.92
C VAL A 21 -5.65 9.09 -1.12
N GLN A 22 -6.24 8.53 -2.17
CA GLN A 22 -6.01 7.15 -2.59
C GLN A 22 -4.95 7.11 -3.70
N HIS A 23 -3.92 6.29 -3.50
CA HIS A 23 -2.85 6.13 -4.48
C HIS A 23 -3.18 5.06 -5.52
N PRO A 24 -2.73 5.21 -6.78
CA PRO A 24 -3.01 4.23 -7.83
C PRO A 24 -2.48 2.84 -7.49
N LEU A 25 -3.35 1.84 -7.48
CA LEU A 25 -2.97 0.43 -7.26
C LEU A 25 -2.05 -0.10 -8.38
N THR A 26 -2.05 0.54 -9.55
CA THR A 26 -1.14 0.22 -10.67
C THR A 26 0.33 0.39 -10.32
N TRP A 27 0.65 1.16 -9.27
CA TRP A 27 2.01 1.30 -8.77
C TRP A 27 2.59 -0.02 -8.22
N VAL A 28 1.74 -0.96 -7.80
CA VAL A 28 2.20 -2.31 -7.40
C VAL A 28 2.90 -3.00 -8.57
N ASN A 29 2.25 -3.06 -9.73
CA ASN A 29 2.82 -3.73 -10.90
C ASN A 29 4.05 -2.97 -11.42
N LEU A 30 3.97 -1.64 -11.49
CA LEU A 30 5.09 -0.81 -11.94
C LEU A 30 6.35 -1.01 -11.08
N ALA A 31 6.22 -1.00 -9.75
CA ALA A 31 7.36 -1.19 -8.85
C ALA A 31 7.94 -2.60 -8.96
N ARG A 32 7.09 -3.63 -9.10
CA ARG A 32 7.53 -5.02 -9.32
C ARG A 32 8.27 -5.19 -10.65
N GLU A 33 7.79 -4.58 -11.72
CA GLU A 33 8.45 -4.58 -13.04
C GLU A 33 9.83 -3.91 -12.98
N LEU A 34 10.00 -2.91 -12.10
CA LEU A 34 11.28 -2.25 -11.82
C LEU A 34 12.19 -3.06 -10.86
N GLY A 35 11.74 -4.23 -10.39
CA GLY A 35 12.51 -5.13 -9.55
C GLY A 35 12.44 -4.83 -8.05
N TYR A 36 11.44 -4.08 -7.58
CA TYR A 36 11.21 -3.86 -6.15
C TYR A 36 10.27 -4.93 -5.57
N TYR A 37 10.45 -5.22 -4.28
CA TYR A 37 9.35 -5.74 -3.47
C TYR A 37 8.37 -4.61 -3.15
N VAL A 38 7.09 -4.94 -3.02
CA VAL A 38 6.03 -3.96 -2.78
C VAL A 38 5.31 -4.22 -1.47
N LEU A 39 5.30 -3.21 -0.59
CA LEU A 39 4.40 -3.14 0.55
C LEU A 39 3.28 -2.15 0.24
N LEU A 40 2.08 -2.68 0.05
CA LEU A 40 0.86 -1.91 -0.13
C LEU A 40 0.16 -1.76 1.23
N ASP A 41 0.36 -0.63 1.91
CA ASP A 41 -0.29 -0.39 3.20
C ASP A 41 -1.79 -0.12 2.98
N ALA A 42 -2.64 -1.06 3.39
CA ALA A 42 -4.08 -1.02 3.18
C ALA A 42 -4.85 -0.78 4.49
N ALA A 43 -4.16 -0.40 5.57
CA ALA A 43 -4.75 -0.25 6.89
C ALA A 43 -5.86 0.82 6.94
N ALA A 44 -5.67 1.93 6.23
CA ALA A 44 -6.66 3.00 6.13
C ALA A 44 -7.73 2.78 5.05
N PHE A 45 -7.51 1.81 4.14
CA PHE A 45 -8.32 1.63 2.94
C PHE A 45 -9.41 0.57 3.13
N VAL A 46 -9.04 -0.61 3.64
CA VAL A 46 -9.95 -1.77 3.79
C VAL A 46 -11.17 -1.51 4.69
N PRO A 47 -11.12 -0.67 5.74
CA PRO A 47 -12.31 -0.37 6.54
C PRO A 47 -13.47 0.26 5.75
N SER A 48 -13.17 0.95 4.63
CA SER A 48 -14.17 1.68 3.83
C SER A 48 -14.22 1.27 2.36
N ASN A 49 -13.30 0.41 1.91
CA ASN A 49 -13.16 0.03 0.51
C ASN A 49 -12.83 -1.46 0.38
N ARG A 50 -13.19 -2.06 -0.76
CA ARG A 50 -12.79 -3.44 -1.08
C ARG A 50 -11.41 -3.46 -1.73
N LEU A 51 -10.49 -4.25 -1.19
CA LEU A 51 -9.21 -4.59 -1.85
C LEU A 51 -9.31 -6.03 -2.39
N ASP A 52 -9.14 -6.20 -3.69
CA ASP A 52 -9.15 -7.52 -4.35
C ASP A 52 -7.72 -8.00 -4.62
N LEU A 53 -7.22 -8.90 -3.77
CA LEU A 53 -5.86 -9.44 -3.88
C LEU A 53 -5.69 -10.43 -5.04
N GLY A 54 -6.78 -10.85 -5.70
CA GLY A 54 -6.69 -11.58 -6.97
C GLY A 54 -6.27 -10.66 -8.12
N GLN A 55 -6.61 -9.37 -8.03
CA GLN A 55 -6.29 -8.36 -9.04
C GLN A 55 -5.02 -7.56 -8.73
N VAL A 56 -4.77 -7.28 -7.44
CA VAL A 56 -3.62 -6.50 -6.99
C VAL A 56 -2.75 -7.37 -6.10
N GLN A 57 -1.52 -7.65 -6.54
CA GLN A 57 -0.64 -8.65 -5.92
C GLN A 57 0.65 -8.01 -5.36
N PRO A 58 0.57 -7.27 -4.24
CA PRO A 58 1.76 -6.80 -3.55
C PRO A 58 2.47 -7.97 -2.86
N ASP A 59 3.75 -7.79 -2.52
CA ASP A 59 4.48 -8.79 -1.72
C ASP A 59 4.02 -8.77 -0.25
N PHE A 60 3.62 -7.60 0.24
CA PHE A 60 3.12 -7.40 1.60
C PHE A 60 1.90 -6.47 1.58
N ALA A 61 0.87 -6.78 2.36
CA ALA A 61 -0.33 -5.97 2.49
C ALA A 61 -0.81 -5.90 3.95
N PRO A 62 -0.22 -5.03 4.79
CA PRO A 62 -0.74 -4.83 6.13
C PRO A 62 -2.16 -4.23 6.07
N ILE A 63 -3.05 -4.73 6.91
CA ILE A 63 -4.43 -4.27 7.05
C ILE A 63 -4.74 -3.99 8.51
N SER A 64 -5.73 -3.14 8.76
CA SER A 64 -6.33 -2.92 10.07
C SER A 64 -7.84 -3.13 9.96
N LEU A 65 -8.41 -3.88 10.90
CA LEU A 65 -9.86 -4.05 11.03
C LEU A 65 -10.51 -2.96 11.89
N ALA A 66 -9.69 -2.16 12.58
CA ALA A 66 -10.12 -0.97 13.30
C ALA A 66 -9.76 0.27 12.49
N MET A 67 -10.72 1.15 12.25
CA MET A 67 -10.48 2.45 11.64
C MET A 67 -9.64 3.29 12.60
N ALA A 68 -8.41 3.64 12.21
CA ALA A 68 -7.67 4.70 12.88
C ALA A 68 -8.36 6.02 12.56
N THR A 69 -9.39 6.37 13.32
CA THR A 69 -9.94 7.72 13.27
C THR A 69 -8.83 8.65 13.74
N ALA A 70 -8.12 9.28 12.80
CA ALA A 70 -7.36 10.46 13.09
C ALA A 70 -8.38 11.56 13.43
N SER A 71 -8.92 11.51 14.65
CA SER A 71 -9.54 12.68 15.24
C SER A 71 -8.41 13.69 15.39
N SER A 72 -8.21 14.54 14.37
CA SER A 72 -7.58 15.84 14.61
C SER A 72 -8.41 16.47 15.73
N PRO A 73 -7.84 16.73 16.92
CA PRO A 73 -8.57 17.49 17.91
C PRO A 73 -8.76 18.88 17.30
N SER A 74 -10.00 19.21 16.92
CA SER A 74 -10.35 20.60 16.66
C SER A 74 -10.18 21.36 17.97
N ALA A 75 -9.17 22.22 18.03
CA ALA A 75 -9.03 23.29 19.01
C ALA A 75 -8.74 24.57 18.23
#